data_AF-A0A832EVL6-F1
#
_entry.id   AF-A0A832EVL6-F1
#
_cell.length_a   1.000
_cell.length_b   1.000
_cell.length_c   1.000
_cell.angle_alpha   90.00
_cell.angle_beta   90.00
_cell.angle_gamma   90.00
#
_symmetry.space_group_name_H-M   'P 1'
#
loop_
_entity.id
_entity.type
_entity.pdbx_description
1 polymer ?
#
loop_
_entity_poly.entity_id
_entity_poly.type
_entity_poly.pdbx_seq_one_letter_code
_entity_poly.pdbx_strand_id
1 'polypeptide(L)'
;MFMGIVMHNDKPLLKKVVEKILGSEYVEKIWKRIEIVGDIAVIRKPFDLSPDIFKAVGEELLNQLPYIKSVWLAVSPVHGAERIREYIHLAGEARSETVYKEYGCIFRLDITKVYFSPVLSYDHMRIARQVKKGEKVLNMFAGFGPYSVI
;
A
#
# COMPACT_ATOMS: atom_id res chain seq x y z
N MET A 1 -34.29 17.13 20.48
CA MET A 1 -34.13 17.69 19.12
C MET A 1 -32.84 18.48 19.11
N PHE A 2 -31.72 17.83 18.81
CA PHE A 2 -30.43 18.48 18.59
C PHE A 2 -29.81 17.92 17.32
N MET A 3 -29.34 18.84 16.50
CA MET A 3 -28.94 18.73 15.10
C MET A 3 -28.01 17.56 14.78
N GLY A 4 -28.41 16.84 13.73
CA GLY A 4 -27.58 16.46 12.58
C GLY A 4 -26.10 16.20 12.83
N ILE A 5 -25.75 14.92 12.87
CA ILE A 5 -24.39 14.45 12.57
C ILE A 5 -24.08 14.90 11.14
N VAL A 6 -23.24 15.92 11.00
CA VAL A 6 -22.67 16.29 9.71
C VAL A 6 -21.70 15.18 9.32
N MET A 7 -22.18 14.25 8.51
CA MET A 7 -21.32 13.33 7.76
C MET A 7 -20.49 14.17 6.79
N HIS A 8 -19.29 14.61 7.18
CA HIS A 8 -18.31 15.12 6.23
C HIS A 8 -17.93 13.96 5.31
N ASN A 9 -18.55 13.92 4.13
CA ASN A 9 -18.25 12.98 3.08
C ASN A 9 -16.95 13.39 2.38
N ASP A 10 -15.85 13.37 3.13
CA ASP A 10 -14.55 13.79 2.63
C ASP A 10 -14.01 12.73 1.66
N LYS A 11 -13.94 13.11 0.38
CA LYS A 11 -13.42 12.27 -0.70
C LYS A 11 -12.01 11.76 -0.33
N PRO A 12 -11.70 10.45 -0.49
CA PRO A 12 -10.36 9.92 -0.22
C PRO A 12 -9.26 10.68 -0.95
N LEU A 13 -8.05 10.78 -0.36
CA LEU A 13 -6.93 11.54 -0.92
C LEU A 13 -6.66 11.21 -2.40
N LEU A 14 -6.57 9.93 -2.75
CA LEU A 14 -6.32 9.51 -4.13
C LEU A 14 -7.42 10.00 -5.09
N LYS A 15 -8.68 9.96 -4.66
CA LYS A 15 -9.81 10.49 -5.44
C LYS A 15 -9.73 12.01 -5.59
N LYS A 16 -9.30 12.75 -4.55
CA LYS A 16 -9.08 14.20 -4.63
C LYS A 16 -7.93 14.54 -5.61
N VAL A 17 -6.83 13.81 -5.54
CA VAL A 17 -5.68 13.98 -6.45
C VAL A 17 -6.06 13.67 -7.89
N VAL A 18 -6.73 12.54 -8.13
CA VAL A 18 -7.18 12.15 -9.47
C VAL A 18 -8.15 13.19 -10.03
N GLU A 19 -9.10 13.69 -9.25
CA GLU A 19 -10.00 14.76 -9.69
C GLU A 19 -9.25 16.03 -10.11
N LYS A 20 -8.26 16.45 -9.31
CA LYS A 20 -7.43 17.63 -9.59
C LYS A 20 -6.60 17.47 -10.86
N ILE A 21 -6.04 16.29 -11.09
CA ILE A 21 -5.02 16.06 -12.13
C ILE A 21 -5.63 15.52 -13.44
N LEU A 22 -6.60 14.61 -13.35
CA LEU A 22 -7.19 13.92 -14.50
C LEU A 22 -8.62 14.35 -14.80
N GLY A 23 -9.34 14.94 -13.84
CA GLY A 23 -10.74 15.35 -13.99
C GLY A 23 -11.73 14.45 -13.24
N SER A 24 -12.94 14.97 -13.01
CA SER A 24 -13.98 14.31 -12.22
C SER A 24 -14.48 13.00 -12.83
N GLU A 25 -14.37 12.82 -14.16
CA GLU A 25 -14.80 11.62 -14.89
C GLU A 25 -13.97 10.37 -14.55
N TYR A 26 -12.75 10.54 -14.03
CA TYR A 26 -11.88 9.43 -13.62
C TYR A 26 -12.13 8.99 -12.17
N VAL A 27 -12.75 9.83 -11.34
CA VAL A 27 -12.87 9.63 -9.89
C VAL A 27 -13.64 8.36 -9.53
N GLU A 28 -14.67 8.00 -10.30
CA GLU A 28 -15.44 6.79 -10.04
C GLU A 28 -14.79 5.51 -10.57
N LYS A 29 -13.79 5.64 -11.45
CA LYS A 29 -13.03 4.51 -11.98
C LYS A 29 -11.86 4.11 -11.08
N ILE A 30 -11.36 5.00 -10.22
CA ILE A 30 -10.16 4.74 -9.41
C ILE A 30 -10.48 4.10 -8.06
N TRP A 31 -9.57 3.23 -7.62
CA TRP A 31 -9.61 2.63 -6.29
C TRP A 31 -9.42 3.69 -5.21
N LYS A 32 -10.09 3.56 -4.06
CA LYS A 32 -10.01 4.56 -2.98
C LYS A 32 -8.69 4.54 -2.20
N ARG A 33 -8.00 3.40 -2.16
CA ARG A 33 -6.90 3.13 -1.21
C ARG A 33 -5.54 3.38 -1.87
N ILE A 34 -4.68 4.11 -1.14
CA ILE A 34 -3.23 4.14 -1.34
C ILE A 34 -2.63 3.17 -0.33
N GLU A 35 -1.78 2.25 -0.79
CA GLU A 35 -1.05 1.32 0.08
C GLU A 35 0.31 1.93 0.42
N ILE A 36 0.57 2.19 1.70
CA ILE A 36 1.82 2.78 2.17
C ILE A 36 2.69 1.67 2.77
N VAL A 37 3.90 1.53 2.25
CA VAL A 37 4.90 0.56 2.72
C VAL A 37 6.18 1.32 3.04
N GLY A 38 6.41 1.57 4.33
CA GLY A 38 7.50 2.46 4.76
C GLY A 38 7.32 3.86 4.16
N ASP A 39 8.26 4.26 3.32
CA ASP A 39 8.27 5.53 2.58
C ASP A 39 7.85 5.40 1.10
N ILE A 40 7.24 4.27 0.72
CA ILE A 40 6.73 4.01 -0.63
C ILE A 40 5.20 4.05 -0.63
N ALA A 41 4.63 4.75 -1.62
CA ALA A 41 3.19 4.72 -1.90
C ALA A 41 2.89 3.88 -3.14
N VAL A 42 1.92 2.98 -3.03
CA VAL A 42 1.46 2.12 -4.13
C VAL A 42 -0.01 2.42 -4.44
N ILE A 43 -0.28 2.72 -5.69
CA ILE A 43 -1.63 2.86 -6.26
C ILE A 43 -1.92 1.62 -7.08
N ARG A 44 -3.18 1.17 -7.12
CA ARG A 44 -3.60 0.08 -8.02
C ARG A 44 -4.16 0.66 -9.31
N LYS A 45 -3.77 0.10 -10.46
CA LYS A 45 -4.38 0.46 -11.75
C LYS A 45 -5.82 -0.08 -11.81
N PRO A 46 -6.81 0.73 -12.20
CA PRO A 46 -8.10 0.21 -12.65
C PRO A 46 -7.96 -0.56 -13.96
N PHE A 47 -8.85 -1.51 -14.24
CA PHE A 47 -8.75 -2.33 -15.46
C PHE A 47 -8.79 -1.47 -16.74
N ASP A 48 -9.67 -0.47 -16.78
CA ASP A 48 -10.01 0.28 -18.01
C ASP A 48 -9.16 1.55 -18.24
N LEU A 49 -8.10 1.77 -17.47
CA LEU A 49 -7.24 2.96 -17.58
C LEU A 49 -5.83 2.58 -18.01
N SER A 50 -5.24 3.35 -18.93
CA SER A 50 -3.84 3.21 -19.33
C SER A 50 -2.92 3.61 -18.15
N PRO A 51 -1.79 2.91 -17.92
CA PRO A 51 -0.81 3.30 -16.91
C PRO A 51 -0.26 4.72 -17.09
N ASP A 52 -0.12 5.20 -18.33
CA ASP A 52 0.59 6.46 -18.64
C ASP A 52 -0.04 7.69 -18.00
N ILE A 53 -1.35 7.66 -17.77
CA ILE A 53 -2.09 8.80 -17.17
C ILE A 53 -1.77 8.96 -15.67
N PHE A 54 -1.18 7.96 -15.02
CA PHE A 54 -0.93 7.98 -13.57
C PHE A 54 0.36 8.68 -13.17
N LYS A 55 1.23 9.05 -14.13
CA LYS A 55 2.50 9.72 -13.80
C LYS A 55 2.29 11.02 -13.03
N ALA A 56 1.44 11.90 -13.55
CA ALA A 56 1.11 13.17 -12.90
C ALA A 56 0.39 13.00 -11.55
N VAL A 57 -0.38 11.91 -11.39
CA VAL A 57 -0.99 11.53 -10.10
C VAL A 57 0.09 11.17 -9.08
N GLY A 58 1.13 10.44 -9.49
CA GLY A 58 2.27 10.11 -8.64
C GLY A 58 3.05 11.32 -8.18
N GLU A 59 3.31 12.28 -9.09
CA GLU A 59 4.00 13.53 -8.77
C GLU A 59 3.21 14.37 -7.76
N GLU A 60 1.89 14.49 -7.95
CA GLU A 60 1.02 15.20 -7.01
C GLU A 60 0.94 14.51 -5.63
N LEU A 61 1.00 13.18 -5.58
CA LEU A 61 1.04 12.45 -4.30
C LEU A 61 2.32 12.72 -3.52
N LEU A 62 3.48 12.84 -4.17
CA LEU A 62 4.72 13.24 -3.50
C LEU A 62 4.63 14.65 -2.91
N ASN A 63 4.01 15.57 -3.65
CA ASN A 63 3.81 16.93 -3.17
C ASN A 63 2.93 16.98 -1.92
N GLN A 64 1.88 16.15 -1.85
CA GLN A 64 0.96 16.12 -0.70
C GLN A 64 1.44 15.25 0.47
N LEU A 65 2.33 14.29 0.22
CA LEU A 65 2.83 13.34 1.23
C LEU A 65 4.37 13.44 1.34
N PRO A 66 4.90 14.44 2.05
CA PRO A 66 6.35 14.74 2.06
C PRO A 66 7.23 13.62 2.67
N TYR A 67 6.63 12.71 3.43
CA TYR A 67 7.31 11.54 3.98
C TYR A 67 7.44 10.38 2.97
N ILE A 68 6.66 10.40 1.89
CA ILE A 68 6.78 9.45 0.78
C ILE A 68 7.92 9.90 -0.12
N LYS A 69 8.75 8.94 -0.54
CA LYS A 69 9.94 9.16 -1.37
C LYS A 69 9.83 8.52 -2.75
N SER A 70 8.98 7.51 -2.90
CA SER A 70 8.76 6.81 -4.15
C SER A 70 7.29 6.43 -4.32
N VAL A 71 6.75 6.59 -5.53
CA VAL A 71 5.36 6.26 -5.87
C VAL A 71 5.33 5.27 -7.03
N TRP A 72 4.57 4.19 -6.85
CA TRP A 72 4.46 3.10 -7.81
C TRP A 72 3.00 2.78 -8.16
N LEU A 73 2.79 2.25 -9.35
CA LEU A 73 1.53 1.73 -9.84
C LEU A 73 1.60 0.21 -9.93
N ALA A 74 0.79 -0.50 -9.17
CA ALA A 74 0.56 -1.92 -9.36
C ALA A 74 -0.33 -2.15 -10.59
N VAL A 75 0.20 -2.83 -11.60
CA VAL A 75 -0.46 -3.02 -12.90
C VAL A 75 -1.03 -4.41 -13.13
N SER A 76 -0.69 -5.38 -12.27
CA SER A 76 -1.24 -6.74 -12.32
C SER A 76 -1.90 -7.17 -10.99
N PRO A 77 -2.82 -8.15 -11.02
CA PRO A 77 -3.23 -8.90 -9.83
C PRO A 77 -2.06 -9.64 -9.18
N VAL A 78 -2.28 -10.19 -7.98
CA VAL A 78 -1.30 -11.11 -7.37
C VAL A 78 -1.19 -12.37 -8.22
N HIS A 79 0.02 -12.75 -8.57
CA HIS A 79 0.30 -13.94 -9.39
C HIS A 79 1.64 -14.59 -9.04
N GLY A 80 1.91 -15.75 -9.64
CA GLY A 80 3.14 -16.51 -9.41
C GLY A 80 3.18 -17.24 -8.07
N ALA A 81 4.21 -18.05 -7.88
CA ALA A 81 4.44 -18.80 -6.65
C ALA A 81 4.83 -17.87 -5.49
N GLU A 82 5.53 -16.79 -5.81
CA GLU A 82 6.02 -15.75 -4.91
C GLU A 82 4.91 -14.75 -4.54
N ARG A 83 3.74 -14.82 -5.19
CA ARG A 83 2.57 -13.97 -4.95
C ARG A 83 2.91 -12.47 -5.08
N ILE A 84 3.71 -12.11 -6.08
CA ILE A 84 4.08 -10.73 -6.37
C ILE A 84 3.11 -10.08 -7.37
N ARG A 85 3.22 -8.75 -7.52
CA ARG A 85 2.59 -7.97 -8.58
C ARG A 85 3.66 -7.37 -9.49
N GLU A 86 3.25 -6.99 -10.68
CA GLU A 86 4.01 -6.13 -11.55
C GLU A 86 3.76 -4.66 -11.19
N TYR A 87 4.82 -3.86 -11.24
CA TYR A 87 4.78 -2.46 -10.87
C TYR A 87 5.43 -1.57 -11.93
N ILE A 88 4.90 -0.36 -12.06
CA ILE A 88 5.50 0.73 -12.83
C ILE A 88 5.84 1.86 -11.86
N HIS A 89 7.07 2.35 -11.89
CA HIS A 89 7.46 3.52 -11.14
C HIS A 89 6.78 4.77 -11.73
N LEU A 90 6.12 5.57 -10.89
CA LEU A 90 5.42 6.78 -11.32
C LEU A 90 6.25 8.04 -11.05
N ALA A 91 6.74 8.22 -9.83
CA ALA A 91 7.40 9.45 -9.41
C ALA A 91 8.30 9.25 -8.19
N GLY A 92 9.27 10.18 -8.05
CA GLY A 92 10.19 10.23 -6.91
C GLY A 92 11.46 9.42 -7.15
N GLU A 93 12.02 8.88 -6.08
CA GLU A 93 13.17 7.98 -6.15
C GLU A 93 12.79 6.69 -6.89
N ALA A 94 13.52 6.32 -7.94
CA ALA A 94 13.34 5.05 -8.66
C ALA A 94 13.88 3.86 -7.83
N ARG A 95 13.22 3.60 -6.69
CA ARG A 95 13.60 2.61 -5.66
C ARG A 95 12.37 1.86 -5.18
N SER A 96 12.48 0.53 -5.07
CA SER A 96 11.43 -0.36 -4.57
C SER A 96 11.72 -0.96 -3.18
N GLU A 97 12.96 -0.85 -2.70
CA GLU A 97 13.35 -1.27 -1.34
C GLU A 97 12.92 -0.23 -0.32
N THR A 98 12.45 -0.63 0.86
CA THR A 98 12.06 0.29 1.95
C THR A 98 12.22 -0.37 3.32
N VAL A 99 12.05 0.43 4.37
CA VAL A 99 11.97 -0.02 5.77
C VAL A 99 10.53 0.15 6.25
N TYR A 100 9.87 -0.97 6.52
CA TYR A 100 8.52 -1.03 7.03
C TYR A 100 8.54 -1.35 8.53
N LYS A 101 7.72 -0.65 9.32
CA LYS A 101 7.63 -0.83 10.77
C LYS A 101 6.26 -1.35 11.12
N GLU A 102 6.22 -2.43 11.90
CA GLU A 102 4.98 -3.04 12.35
C GLU A 102 5.14 -3.54 13.79
N TYR A 103 4.24 -3.13 14.67
CA TYR A 103 4.24 -3.53 16.10
C TYR A 103 5.60 -3.41 16.83
N GLY A 104 6.43 -2.43 16.46
CA GLY A 104 7.75 -2.22 17.04
C GLY A 104 8.87 -3.02 16.36
N CYS A 105 8.54 -3.93 15.46
CA CYS A 105 9.50 -4.65 14.61
C CYS A 105 9.82 -3.84 13.35
N ILE A 106 11.02 -4.04 12.81
CA ILE A 106 11.52 -3.35 11.62
C ILE A 106 11.85 -4.38 10.54
N PHE A 107 11.31 -4.17 9.35
CA PHE A 107 11.47 -5.05 8.19
C PHE A 107 12.07 -4.26 7.03
N ARG A 108 13.20 -4.74 6.49
CA ARG A 108 13.71 -4.26 5.20
C ARG A 108 13.16 -5.17 4.11
N LEU A 109 12.46 -4.60 3.14
CA LEU A 109 11.80 -5.37 2.08
C LEU A 109 11.81 -4.62 0.75
N ASP A 110 11.59 -5.36 -0.33
CA ASP A 110 11.45 -4.83 -1.69
C ASP A 110 10.04 -5.16 -2.22
N ILE A 111 9.24 -4.12 -2.51
CA ILE A 111 7.83 -4.30 -2.89
C ILE A 111 7.65 -5.09 -4.20
N THR A 112 8.68 -5.22 -5.02
CA THR A 112 8.64 -6.00 -6.27
C THR A 112 9.08 -7.45 -6.09
N LYS A 113 9.65 -7.81 -4.93
CA LYS A 113 10.22 -9.14 -4.67
C LYS A 113 9.50 -9.93 -3.59
N VAL A 114 8.72 -9.28 -2.74
CA VAL A 114 7.98 -9.95 -1.66
C VAL A 114 6.50 -9.65 -1.71
N TYR A 115 5.68 -10.62 -1.32
CA TYR A 115 4.28 -10.38 -1.04
C TYR A 115 4.14 -9.53 0.23
N PHE A 116 3.45 -8.41 0.09
CA PHE A 116 3.07 -7.53 1.19
C PHE A 116 1.55 -7.32 1.18
N SER A 117 0.96 -7.24 2.37
CA SER A 117 -0.45 -6.92 2.52
C SER A 117 -0.72 -6.28 3.88
N PRO A 118 -1.09 -4.98 3.94
CA PRO A 118 -1.27 -4.27 5.21
C PRO A 118 -2.47 -4.80 6.00
N VAL A 119 -3.42 -5.48 5.35
CA VAL A 119 -4.60 -6.04 6.02
C VAL A 119 -4.25 -7.21 6.94
N LEU A 120 -3.09 -7.85 6.73
CA LEU A 120 -2.62 -8.94 7.58
C LEU A 120 -2.00 -8.46 8.89
N SER A 121 -1.76 -7.16 9.04
CA SER A 121 -1.08 -6.63 10.21
C SER A 121 -1.77 -7.05 11.51
N TYR A 122 -3.10 -6.85 11.61
CA TYR A 122 -3.85 -7.32 12.78
C TYR A 122 -3.68 -8.82 13.05
N ASP A 123 -3.62 -9.63 11.99
CA ASP A 123 -3.47 -11.07 12.12
C ASP A 123 -2.08 -11.48 12.61
N HIS A 124 -1.02 -10.81 12.14
CA HIS A 124 0.34 -11.02 12.64
C HIS A 124 0.39 -10.93 14.17
N MET A 125 -0.11 -9.82 14.72
CA MET A 125 -0.15 -9.60 16.18
C MET A 125 -1.11 -10.56 16.89
N ARG A 126 -2.25 -10.91 16.27
CA ARG A 126 -3.20 -11.87 16.85
C ARG A 126 -2.56 -13.24 17.03
N ILE A 127 -1.78 -13.71 16.05
CA ILE A 127 -1.06 -14.99 16.13
C ILE A 127 0.10 -14.90 17.13
N ALA A 128 0.92 -13.85 17.08
CA ALA A 128 2.03 -13.65 18.00
C ALA A 128 1.59 -13.72 19.48
N ARG A 129 0.44 -13.13 19.82
CA ARG A 129 -0.13 -13.16 21.17
C ARG A 129 -0.59 -14.54 21.66
N GLN A 130 -0.76 -15.51 20.76
CA GLN A 130 -1.14 -16.88 21.12
C GLN A 130 0.08 -17.76 21.42
N VAL A 131 1.27 -17.37 20.96
CA VAL A 131 2.51 -18.13 21.16
C VAL A 131 2.99 -18.00 22.60
N LYS A 132 3.40 -19.13 23.19
CA LYS A 132 3.94 -19.18 24.56
C LYS A 132 5.46 -19.31 24.56
N LYS A 133 6.08 -18.82 25.63
CA LYS A 133 7.52 -18.92 25.84
C LYS A 133 7.98 -20.38 25.75
N GLY A 134 8.94 -20.65 24.87
CA GLY A 134 9.54 -21.97 24.67
C GLY A 134 8.83 -22.86 23.64
N GLU A 135 7.73 -22.40 23.02
CA GLU A 135 7.11 -23.10 21.91
C GLU A 135 8.03 -23.11 20.67
N LYS A 136 7.97 -24.21 19.90
CA LYS A 136 8.64 -24.32 18.61
C LYS A 136 7.59 -24.07 17.51
N VAL A 137 7.74 -22.97 16.79
CA VAL A 137 6.80 -22.54 15.75
C VAL A 137 7.43 -22.78 14.37
N LEU A 138 6.66 -23.37 13.45
CA LEU A 138 7.03 -23.50 12.04
C LEU A 138 6.24 -22.49 11.21
N ASN A 139 6.95 -21.59 10.54
CA ASN A 139 6.35 -20.69 9.54
C ASN A 139 6.76 -21.17 8.14
N MET A 140 5.86 -21.90 7.48
CA MET A 140 6.15 -22.53 6.18
C MET A 140 6.32 -21.53 5.04
N PHE A 141 5.74 -20.33 5.16
CA PHE A 141 5.72 -19.31 4.10
C PHE A 141 6.06 -17.93 4.69
N ALA A 142 7.28 -17.79 5.19
CA ALA A 142 7.66 -16.64 6.00
C ALA A 142 7.66 -15.31 5.24
N GLY A 143 7.87 -15.30 3.92
CA GLY A 143 7.95 -14.07 3.14
C GLY A 143 8.99 -13.12 3.72
N PHE A 144 8.62 -11.86 3.98
CA PHE A 144 9.50 -10.88 4.65
C PHE A 144 9.58 -11.05 6.18
N GLY A 145 8.99 -12.12 6.73
CA GLY A 145 9.12 -12.56 8.11
C GLY A 145 8.14 -12.02 9.16
N PRO A 146 6.97 -11.42 8.85
CA PRO A 146 6.16 -10.75 9.87
C PRO A 146 5.71 -11.70 10.99
N TYR A 147 5.18 -12.88 10.67
CA TYR A 147 4.76 -13.89 11.66
C TYR A 147 5.92 -14.54 12.44
N SER A 148 7.16 -14.36 12.00
CA SER A 148 8.32 -14.96 12.66
C SER A 148 9.05 -14.00 13.59
N VAL A 149 8.89 -12.69 13.37
CA VAL A 149 9.61 -11.65 14.10
C VAL A 149 8.70 -10.91 15.10
N ILE A 150 7.42 -10.72 14.75
CA ILE A 150 6.39 -10.14 15.65
C ILE A 150 6.00 -11.17 16.71
#